data_AF-A0AA35VGQ9-F1
#
_entry.id   AF-A0AA35VGQ9-F1
#
_cell.length_a   1.000
_cell.length_b   1.000
_cell.length_c   1.000
_cell.angle_alpha   90.00
_cell.angle_beta   90.00
_cell.angle_gamma   90.00
#
_symmetry.space_group_name_H-M   'P 1'
#
loop_
_entity.id
_entity.type
_entity.pdbx_description
1 polymer ?
#
loop_
_entity_poly.entity_id
_entity_poly.type
_entity_poly.pdbx_seq_one_letter_code
_entity_poly.pdbx_strand_id
1 'polypeptide(L)'
;MGIEYECAGVIKEILSNVKDLVLVDCVALEPGISCWGCTQCKEGRYNLRPDMKFFATPPVHGSLANQVVHPVDLCFKLFQQDNDNGSHRHTCWQQSVSGRDGPP
;
A
#
# COMPACT_ATOMS: atom_id res chain seq x y z
N MET A 1 6.78 -3.94 15.17
CA MET A 1 7.07 -5.13 14.35
C MET A 1 5.74 -5.80 14.07
N GLY A 2 5.16 -5.59 12.88
CA GLY A 2 3.91 -6.23 12.45
C GLY A 2 4.19 -7.53 11.69
N ILE A 3 3.24 -8.46 11.69
CA ILE A 3 3.35 -9.80 11.05
C ILE A 3 2.37 -10.00 9.89
N GLU A 4 1.50 -9.03 9.63
CA GLU A 4 0.48 -9.11 8.58
C GLU A 4 1.01 -8.48 7.27
N TYR A 5 0.51 -8.95 6.14
CA TYR A 5 0.88 -8.49 4.80
C TYR A 5 -0.33 -8.34 3.87
N GLU A 6 -1.54 -8.52 4.39
CA GLU A 6 -2.81 -8.41 3.66
C GLU A 6 -3.66 -7.33 4.31
N CYS A 7 -3.51 -6.08 3.87
CA CYS A 7 -4.19 -4.96 4.53
C CYS A 7 -4.91 -4.04 3.55
N ALA A 8 -5.95 -3.40 4.08
CA ALA A 8 -6.61 -2.24 3.50
C ALA A 8 -6.72 -1.14 4.56
N GLY A 9 -6.76 0.10 4.12
CA GLY A 9 -6.78 1.25 5.02
C GLY A 9 -7.39 2.50 4.40
N VAL A 10 -7.35 3.58 5.17
CA VAL A 10 -7.84 4.90 4.75
C VAL A 10 -6.70 5.90 4.78
N ILE A 11 -6.58 6.67 3.70
CA ILE A 11 -5.55 7.71 3.55
C ILE A 11 -5.81 8.85 4.54
N LYS A 12 -4.85 9.09 5.42
CA LYS A 12 -4.78 10.19 6.41
C LYS A 12 -3.85 11.31 6.00
N GLU A 13 -2.77 10.98 5.31
CA GLU A 13 -1.80 11.93 4.82
C GLU A 13 -1.34 11.50 3.43
N ILE A 14 -1.05 12.47 2.58
CA ILE A 14 -0.59 12.24 1.22
C ILE A 14 0.36 13.35 0.81
N LEU A 15 1.39 13.04 0.02
CA LEU A 15 2.26 14.06 -0.54
C LEU A 15 1.52 14.91 -1.57
N SER A 16 1.88 16.19 -1.66
CA SER A 16 1.22 17.18 -2.51
C SER A 16 1.31 16.91 -4.01
N ASN A 17 2.20 16.03 -4.44
CA ASN A 17 2.40 15.66 -5.84
C ASN A 17 1.54 14.46 -6.30
N VAL A 18 0.77 13.84 -5.40
CA VAL A 18 -0.16 12.77 -5.76
C VAL A 18 -1.47 13.36 -6.29
N LYS A 19 -1.97 12.82 -7.40
CA LYS A 19 -3.20 13.28 -8.07
C LYS A 19 -4.34 12.26 -8.06
N ASP A 20 -3.99 10.98 -8.03
CA ASP A 20 -4.93 9.88 -8.30
C ASP A 20 -5.61 9.31 -7.04
N LEU A 21 -5.15 9.74 -5.86
CA LEU A 21 -5.70 9.38 -4.56
C LEU A 21 -5.91 10.64 -3.73
N VAL A 22 -6.96 10.66 -2.91
CA VAL A 22 -7.25 11.76 -2.00
C VAL A 22 -7.36 11.28 -0.56
N LEU A 23 -7.31 12.23 0.38
CA LEU A 23 -7.64 11.93 1.78
C LEU A 23 -8.99 11.23 1.86
N VAL A 24 -9.15 10.36 2.86
CA VAL A 24 -10.34 9.54 3.13
C VAL A 24 -10.64 8.43 2.12
N ASP A 25 -9.90 8.30 1.02
CA ASP A 25 -10.03 7.15 0.13
C ASP A 25 -9.66 5.84 0.87
N CYS A 26 -10.50 4.81 0.69
CA CYS A 26 -10.19 3.45 1.09
C CYS A 26 -9.29 2.80 0.03
N VAL A 27 -8.17 2.22 0.46
CA VAL A 27 -7.20 1.58 -0.44
C VAL A 27 -6.80 0.20 0.05
N ALA A 28 -6.58 -0.74 -0.87
CA ALA A 28 -5.82 -1.96 -0.61
C ALA A 28 -4.34 -1.71 -0.93
N LEU A 29 -3.43 -2.35 -0.20
CA LEU A 29 -1.98 -2.22 -0.42
C LEU A 29 -1.42 -3.47 -1.10
N GLU A 30 -0.63 -3.28 -2.17
CA GLU A 30 0.22 -4.33 -2.70
C GLU A 30 1.47 -4.49 -1.80
N PRO A 31 1.65 -5.61 -1.09
CA PRO A 31 2.69 -5.74 -0.06
C PRO A 31 4.12 -5.81 -0.62
N GLY A 32 4.27 -6.08 -1.91
CA GLY A 32 5.54 -6.25 -2.60
C GLY A 32 6.07 -4.95 -3.20
N ILE A 33 7.15 -4.41 -2.62
CA ILE A 33 7.83 -3.20 -3.09
C ILE A 33 9.10 -3.60 -3.85
N SER A 34 9.11 -3.36 -5.16
CA SER A 34 10.26 -3.60 -6.04
C SER A 34 11.03 -2.32 -6.40
N CYS A 35 12.08 -2.42 -7.22
CA CYS A 35 12.90 -1.25 -7.62
C CYS A 35 12.33 -0.50 -8.82
N TRP A 36 11.47 -1.15 -9.61
CA TRP A 36 10.85 -0.59 -10.82
C TRP A 36 11.80 -0.23 -11.98
N GLY A 37 13.11 -0.22 -11.76
CA GLY A 37 14.10 0.12 -12.80
C GLY A 37 14.81 -1.06 -13.49
N CYS A 38 14.78 -2.26 -12.90
CA CYS A 38 15.52 -3.43 -13.44
C CYS A 38 14.77 -4.13 -14.59
N THR A 39 15.47 -5.00 -15.33
CA THR A 39 14.92 -5.75 -16.47
C THR A 39 13.67 -6.56 -16.08
N GLN A 40 13.72 -7.29 -14.96
CA GLN A 40 12.57 -8.08 -14.50
C GLN A 40 11.35 -7.21 -14.21
N CYS A 41 11.53 -6.02 -13.62
CA CYS A 41 10.43 -5.09 -13.38
C CYS A 41 9.85 -4.56 -14.69
N LYS A 42 10.71 -4.17 -15.64
CA LYS A 42 10.30 -3.64 -16.96
C LYS A 42 9.57 -4.68 -17.81
N GLU A 43 9.86 -5.96 -17.60
CA GLU A 43 9.15 -7.09 -18.23
C GLU A 43 7.86 -7.49 -17.50
N GLY A 44 7.45 -6.77 -16.46
CA GLY A 44 6.25 -7.07 -15.67
C GLY A 44 6.41 -8.25 -14.69
N ARG A 45 7.65 -8.70 -14.45
CA ARG A 45 8.00 -9.84 -13.56
C ARG A 45 8.67 -9.36 -12.27
N TYR A 46 8.22 -8.22 -11.74
CA TYR A 46 8.81 -7.58 -10.55
C TYR A 46 8.75 -8.46 -9.29
N ASN A 47 7.78 -9.38 -9.23
CA ASN A 47 7.57 -10.35 -8.16
C ASN A 47 8.66 -11.44 -8.08
N LEU A 48 9.40 -11.68 -9.16
CA LEU A 48 10.48 -12.67 -9.22
C LEU A 48 11.83 -12.10 -8.76
N ARG A 49 11.84 -10.86 -8.28
CA ARG A 49 13.06 -10.17 -7.88
C ARG A 49 13.54 -10.71 -6.53
N PRO A 50 14.79 -11.20 -6.41
CA PRO A 50 15.31 -11.75 -5.15
C PRO A 50 15.37 -10.74 -4.00
N ASP A 51 15.58 -9.46 -4.31
CA ASP A 51 15.69 -8.35 -3.36
C ASP A 51 14.42 -7.49 -3.30
N MET A 52 13.26 -8.08 -3.60
CA MET A 52 11.96 -7.46 -3.33
C MET A 52 11.78 -7.26 -1.81
N LYS A 53 11.28 -6.09 -1.41
CA LYS A 53 10.83 -5.86 -0.04
C LYS A 53 9.37 -6.29 0.05
N PHE A 54 9.05 -7.21 0.94
CA PHE A 54 7.69 -7.73 1.10
C PHE A 54 7.27 -7.63 2.57
N PHE A 55 6.07 -7.10 2.84
CA PHE A 55 5.57 -6.97 4.21
C PHE A 55 5.65 -8.30 4.98
N ALA A 56 5.99 -8.20 6.27
CA ALA A 56 6.19 -9.32 7.18
C ALA A 56 7.30 -10.33 6.80
N THR A 57 8.13 -10.05 5.80
CA THR A 57 9.32 -10.85 5.47
C THR A 57 10.56 -10.18 6.05
N PRO A 58 11.25 -10.75 7.05
CA PRO A 58 12.43 -10.13 7.65
C PRO A 58 13.47 -9.72 6.60
N PRO A 59 14.02 -8.50 6.65
CA PRO A 59 13.93 -7.50 7.73
C PRO A 59 12.76 -6.50 7.59
N VAL A 60 11.83 -6.71 6.66
CA VAL A 60 10.71 -5.81 6.38
C VAL A 60 9.59 -6.01 7.40
N HIS A 61 9.11 -4.92 8.00
CA HIS A 61 7.96 -4.96 8.91
C HIS A 61 6.67 -5.29 8.16
N GLY A 62 5.76 -6.02 8.81
CA GLY A 62 4.38 -6.18 8.33
C GLY A 62 3.50 -4.97 8.63
N SER A 63 2.27 -5.03 8.13
CA SER A 63 1.28 -3.96 8.17
C SER A 63 0.33 -3.98 9.37
N LEU A 64 0.47 -4.95 10.28
CA LEU A 64 -0.23 -4.93 11.58
C LEU A 64 0.33 -3.82 12.48
N ALA A 65 -0.15 -2.59 12.26
CA ALA A 65 0.19 -1.38 12.97
C ALA A 65 -0.95 -0.37 12.88
N ASN A 66 -0.97 0.62 13.77
CA ASN A 66 -1.95 1.70 13.69
C ASN A 66 -1.80 2.56 12.43
N GLN A 67 -0.58 2.65 11.90
CA GLN A 67 -0.19 3.41 10.72
C GLN A 67 0.93 2.71 9.96
N VAL A 68 0.84 2.75 8.63
CA VAL A 68 1.88 2.31 7.71
C VAL A 68 2.11 3.38 6.65
N VAL A 69 3.36 3.50 6.24
CA VAL A 69 3.75 4.33 5.11
C VAL A 69 4.02 3.44 3.91
N HIS A 70 3.35 3.73 2.79
CA HIS A 70 3.38 2.89 1.61
C HIS A 70 3.45 3.73 0.33
N PRO A 71 4.14 3.25 -0.74
CA PRO A 71 4.19 3.94 -2.02
C PRO A 71 2.81 4.07 -2.64
N VAL A 72 2.47 5.28 -3.10
CA VAL A 72 1.17 5.59 -3.72
C VAL A 72 0.81 4.66 -4.89
N ASP A 73 1.79 4.30 -5.72
CA ASP A 73 1.58 3.47 -6.92
C ASP A 73 1.17 2.01 -6.60
N LEU A 74 1.28 1.64 -5.32
CA LEU A 74 0.92 0.33 -4.77
C LEU A 74 -0.33 0.39 -3.89
N CYS A 75 -0.98 1.55 -3.83
CA CYS A 75 -2.26 1.76 -3.15
C CYS A 75 -3.39 1.74 -4.19
N PHE A 76 -4.29 0.77 -4.09
CA PHE A 76 -5.40 0.60 -5.03
C PHE A 76 -6.71 1.02 -4.40
N LYS A 77 -7.33 2.07 -4.95
CA LYS A 77 -8.63 2.58 -4.47
C LYS A 77 -9.69 1.49 -4.55
N LEU A 78 -10.35 1.25 -3.42
CA LEU A 78 -11.50 0.36 -3.33
C LEU A 78 -12.76 1.17 -3.65
N PHE A 79 -13.56 0.66 -4.59
CA PHE A 79 -14.90 1.19 -4.78
C PHE A 79 -15.74 0.77 -3.57
N GLN A 80 -16.23 1.75 -2.80
CA GLN A 80 -17.25 1.45 -1.80
C GLN A 80 -18.50 1.02 -2.56
N GLN A 81 -18.94 -0.21 -2.31
CA GLN A 81 -20.27 -0.61 -2.70
C GLN A 81 -21.21 0.09 -1.72
N ASP A 82 -21.98 1.07 -2.19
CA ASP A 82 -23.06 1.68 -1.39
C ASP A 82 -24.06 0.59 -1.04
N ASN A 83 -23.92 -0.02 0.13
CA ASN A 83 -24.89 -0.95 0.68
C ASN A 83 -25.17 -0.56 2.14
N ASP A 84 -26.30 0.12 2.28
CA ASP A 84 -27.22 0.20 3.41
C ASP A 84 -26.72 -0.21 4.80
N ASN A 85 -26.89 0.72 5.75
CA ASN A 85 -27.22 0.51 7.16
C ASN A 85 -26.71 -0.79 7.82
N GLY A 86 -25.44 -0.77 8.19
CA GLY A 86 -24.96 -1.45 9.39
C GLY A 86 -24.29 -2.81 9.19
N SER A 87 -23.20 -2.98 9.93
CA SER A 87 -22.67 -4.27 10.42
C SER A 87 -21.48 -4.94 9.74
N HIS A 88 -20.78 -4.35 8.76
CA HIS A 88 -19.47 -4.88 8.35
C HIS A 88 -18.41 -3.78 8.29
N ARG A 89 -17.98 -3.31 9.47
CA ARG A 89 -16.69 -2.63 9.64
C ARG A 89 -15.59 -3.66 9.39
N HIS A 90 -15.28 -3.94 8.13
CA HIS A 90 -13.99 -4.52 7.79
C HIS A 90 -12.94 -3.55 8.33
N THR A 91 -12.22 -4.00 9.35
CA THR A 91 -11.32 -3.22 10.19
C THR A 91 -10.30 -2.47 9.33
N CYS A 92 -10.40 -1.14 9.35
CA CYS A 92 -9.51 -0.24 8.63
C CYS A 92 -8.71 0.57 9.66
N TRP A 93 -7.39 0.39 9.66
CA TRP A 93 -6.46 1.19 10.45
C TRP A 93 -5.96 2.41 9.64
N GLN A 94 -5.56 3.45 10.36
CA GLN A 94 -5.25 4.80 9.86
C GLN A 94 -3.95 4.76 9.03
N GLN A 95 -3.79 5.46 7.90
CA GLN A 95 -2.54 5.33 7.10
C GLN A 95 -2.02 6.65 6.55
N SER A 96 -0.71 6.88 6.59
CA SER A 96 -0.04 8.01 5.95
C SER A 96 0.66 7.52 4.68
N VAL A 97 0.24 7.97 3.49
CA VAL A 97 0.82 7.55 2.20
C VAL A 97 1.96 8.50 1.83
N SER A 98 3.18 7.99 1.67
CA SER A 98 4.31 8.79 1.16
C SER A 98 4.53 8.51 -0.33
N GLY A 99 4.65 9.54 -1.15
CA GLY A 99 5.18 9.42 -2.51
C GLY A 99 6.68 9.08 -2.49
N ARG A 100 7.19 8.59 -3.61
CA ARG A 100 8.60 8.19 -3.76
C ARG A 100 9.51 9.43 -3.79
N ASP A 101 10.53 9.45 -2.93
CA ASP A 101 11.72 10.30 -3.11
C ASP A 101 12.76 9.53 -3.95
N GLY A 102 12.69 9.63 -5.28
CA GLY A 102 13.71 9.08 -6.18
C GLY A 102 13.18 8.58 -7.54
N PRO A 103 14.05 8.52 -8.58
CA PRO A 103 13.63 8.20 -9.94
C PRO A 103 13.26 6.71 -10.13
N PRO A 104 12.48 6.39 -11.18
CA PRO A 104 11.97 5.05 -11.47
C PRO A 104 13.04 4.02 -11.86
#